data_AF-A0AAW7FDA4-F1
#
_entry.id   AF-A0AAW7FDA4-F1
#
_cell.length_a   1.000
_cell.length_b   1.000
_cell.length_c   1.000
_cell.angle_alpha   90.00
_cell.angle_beta   90.00
_cell.angle_gamma   90.00
#
_symmetry.space_group_name_H-M   'P 1'
#
loop_
_entity.id
_entity.type
_entity.pdbx_description
1 polymer ?
#
loop_
_entity_poly.entity_id
_entity_poly.type
_entity_poly.pdbx_seq_one_letter_code
_entity_poly.pdbx_strand_id
1 'polypeptide(L)' 'MINTATPQELKELQIKTGLNKAELAARLGMTVAAWDNLISVNSQRNLPAIKYEFLLLLAGEHPEYVLQKRDGLSS' A
#
# COMPACT_ATOMS: atom_id res chain seq x y z
N MET A 1 -7.01 -5.44 -14.72
CA MET A 1 -6.08 -6.48 -14.21
C MET A 1 -6.40 -6.64 -12.73
N ILE A 2 -6.78 -7.84 -12.29
CA ILE A 2 -7.16 -8.11 -10.89
C ILE A 2 -5.88 -8.57 -10.19
N ASN A 3 -5.26 -7.67 -9.42
CA ASN A 3 -4.07 -8.03 -8.66
C ASN A 3 -4.50 -8.84 -7.44
N THR A 4 -4.30 -10.16 -7.48
CA THR A 4 -4.53 -11.08 -6.37
C THR A 4 -3.33 -11.06 -5.42
N ALA A 5 -3.06 -9.90 -4.82
CA ALA A 5 -2.01 -9.78 -3.82
C ALA A 5 -2.43 -10.56 -2.58
N THR A 6 -1.61 -11.53 -2.16
CA THR A 6 -1.91 -12.32 -0.97
C THR A 6 -1.80 -11.47 0.31
N PRO A 7 -2.51 -11.83 1.40
CA PRO A 7 -2.37 -11.14 2.68
C PRO A 7 -0.91 -11.13 3.20
N GLN A 8 -0.10 -12.11 2.80
CA GLN A 8 1.34 -12.15 3.10
C GLN A 8 2.11 -11.08 2.34
N GLU A 9 1.94 -10.99 1.02
CA GLU A 9 2.55 -9.92 0.20
C GLU A 9 2.17 -8.52 0.71
N LEU A 10 0.91 -8.30 1.06
CA LEU A 10 0.47 -7.00 1.57
C LEU A 10 1.19 -6.62 2.87
N LYS A 11 1.50 -7.59 3.74
CA LYS A 11 2.33 -7.37 4.94
C LYS A 11 3.78 -7.04 4.58
N GLU A 12 4.36 -7.76 3.63
CA GLU A 12 5.73 -7.51 3.20
C GLU A 12 5.87 -6.12 2.56
N LEU A 13 4.94 -5.76 1.67
CA LEU A 13 4.86 -4.44 1.05
C LEU A 13 4.69 -3.34 2.11
N GLN A 14 3.83 -3.56 3.11
CA GLN A 14 3.70 -2.64 4.24
C GLN A 14 5.04 -2.43 4.96
N ILE A 15 5.78 -3.51 5.26
CA ILE A 15 7.08 -3.39 5.93
C ILE A 15 8.05 -2.61 5.05
N LYS A 16 8.05 -2.85 3.73
CA LYS A 16 8.88 -2.11 2.77
C LYS A 16 8.54 -0.63 2.68
N THR A 17 7.27 -0.26 2.82
CA THR A 17 6.88 1.16 2.90
C THR A 17 7.47 1.87 4.12
N GLY A 18 7.87 1.12 5.17
CA GLY A 18 8.27 1.68 6.45
C GLY A 18 7.12 2.33 7.25
N LEU A 19 5.87 2.21 6.76
CA LEU A 19 4.69 2.80 7.38
C LEU A 19 3.99 1.81 8.30
N ASN A 20 3.47 2.31 9.42
CA ASN A 20 2.60 1.55 10.29
C ASN A 20 1.24 1.27 9.64
N LYS A 21 0.52 0.25 10.10
CA LYS A 21 -0.85 -0.08 9.63
C LYS A 21 -1.78 1.12 9.58
N ALA A 22 -1.75 1.98 10.61
CA ALA A 22 -2.58 3.17 10.67
C ALA A 22 -2.22 4.20 9.60
N GLU A 23 -0.92 4.47 9.43
CA GLU A 23 -0.42 5.42 8.44
C GLU A 23 -0.68 4.94 7.01
N LEU A 24 -0.44 3.65 6.76
CA LEU A 24 -0.68 3.05 5.46
C LEU A 24 -2.17 3.06 5.10
N ALA A 25 -3.04 2.71 6.05
CA ALA A 25 -4.49 2.79 5.83
C ALA A 25 -4.93 4.23 5.54
N ALA A 26 -4.43 5.21 6.30
CA ALA A 26 -4.70 6.62 6.07
C ALA A 26 -4.22 7.08 4.67
N ARG A 27 -3.01 6.68 4.26
CA ARG A 27 -2.44 6.96 2.93
C ARG A 27 -3.26 6.35 1.80
N LEU A 28 -3.77 5.14 2.00
CA LEU A 28 -4.64 4.44 1.05
C LEU A 28 -6.09 4.91 1.09
N GLY A 29 -6.42 5.90 1.92
CA GLY A 29 -7.78 6.40 2.10
C GLY A 29 -8.74 5.32 2.59
N MET A 30 -8.30 4.50 3.55
CA MET A 30 -9.13 3.46 4.16
C MET A 30 -8.93 3.39 5.67
N THR A 31 -9.79 2.64 6.35
CA THR A 31 -9.69 2.42 7.79
C THR A 31 -8.70 1.29 8.11
N VAL A 32 -8.09 1.35 9.29
CA VAL A 32 -7.18 0.31 9.79
C VAL A 32 -7.87 -1.05 9.85
N ALA A 33 -9.16 -1.08 10.20
CA ALA A 33 -9.95 -2.29 10.20
C ALA A 33 -10.08 -2.91 8.79
N ALA A 34 -10.26 -2.09 7.75
CA ALA A 34 -10.29 -2.57 6.37
C ALA A 34 -8.93 -3.13 5.96
N TRP A 35 -7.83 -2.47 6.33
CA TRP A 35 -6.48 -2.97 6.12
C TRP A 35 -6.23 -4.29 6.84
N ASP A 36 -6.58 -4.37 8.12
CA ASP A 36 -6.36 -5.57 8.93
C ASP A 36 -7.17 -6.76 8.40
N ASN A 37 -8.39 -6.50 7.92
CA ASN A 37 -9.17 -7.49 7.18
C ASN A 37 -8.40 -7.98 5.95
N LEU A 38 -7.85 -7.09 5.11
CA LEU A 38 -7.12 -7.46 3.88
C LEU A 38 -5.89 -8.34 4.15
N ILE A 39 -5.15 -8.09 5.24
CA ILE A 39 -3.98 -8.90 5.63
C ILE A 39 -4.34 -10.12 6.50
N SER A 40 -5.64 -10.34 6.74
CA SER A 40 -6.14 -11.45 7.53
C SER A 40 -6.23 -12.73 6.70
N VAL A 41 -5.96 -13.89 7.31
CA VAL A 41 -5.87 -15.21 6.65
C VAL A 41 -7.15 -15.62 5.90
N ASN A 42 -8.30 -15.08 6.29
CA ASN A 42 -9.62 -15.41 5.70
C ASN A 42 -10.17 -14.34 4.74
N SER A 43 -9.39 -13.33 4.36
CA SER A 43 -9.92 -12.29 3.49
C SER A 43 -10.04 -12.75 2.04
N GLN A 44 -11.28 -12.85 1.56
CA GLN A 44 -11.60 -12.90 0.13
C GLN A 44 -11.66 -11.51 -0.52
N ARG A 45 -11.38 -10.44 0.25
CA ARG A 45 -11.36 -9.07 -0.28
C ARG A 45 -10.03 -8.81 -0.96
N ASN A 46 -10.10 -8.49 -2.25
CA ASN A 46 -8.96 -8.02 -3.00
C ASN A 46 -8.80 -6.51 -2.82
N LEU A 47 -7.55 -6.07 -2.66
CA LEU A 47 -7.22 -4.66 -2.72
C LEU A 47 -7.46 -4.18 -4.18
N PRO A 48 -8.26 -3.12 -4.41
CA PRO A 48 -8.45 -2.60 -5.76
C PRO A 48 -7.09 -2.23 -6.39
N ALA A 49 -6.93 -2.51 -7.69
CA ALA A 49 -5.65 -2.38 -8.40
C ALA A 49 -4.97 -1.03 -8.17
N ILE A 50 -5.74 0.07 -8.24
CA ILE A 50 -5.25 1.43 -8.00
C ILE A 50 -4.57 1.60 -6.63
N LYS A 51 -5.10 0.93 -5.59
CA LYS A 51 -4.56 1.00 -4.23
C LYS A 51 -3.35 0.10 -4.07
N TYR A 52 -3.29 -1.01 -4.81
CA TYR A 52 -2.12 -1.87 -4.87
C TYR A 52 -0.95 -1.18 -5.57
N GLU A 53 -1.20 -0.53 -6.71
CA GLU A 53 -0.20 0.31 -7.39
C GLU A 53 0.28 1.44 -6.48
N PHE A 54 -0.63 2.09 -5.75
CA PHE A 54 -0.25 3.11 -4.77
C PHE A 54 0.59 2.54 -3.60
N LEU A 55 0.29 1.31 -3.17
CA LEU A 55 1.09 0.61 -2.15
C LEU A 55 2.50 0.30 -2.67
N LEU A 56 2.63 -0.19 -3.91
CA LEU A 56 3.93 -0.41 -4.56
C LEU A 56 4.72 0.88 -4.68
N LEU A 57 4.05 1.99 -5.01
CA LEU A 57 4.65 3.32 -5.05
C LEU A 57 5.21 3.74 -3.69
N LEU A 58 4.45 3.51 -2.62
CA LEU A 58 4.87 3.77 -1.24
C LEU A 58 6.02 2.85 -0.79
N ALA A 59 6.02 1.60 -1.26
CA ALA A 59 7.08 0.63 -1.00
C ALA A 59 8.35 0.88 -1.83
N GLY A 60 8.28 1.75 -2.85
CA GLY A 60 9.35 1.95 -3.82
C GLY A 60 9.58 0.76 -4.75
N GLU A 61 8.61 -0.18 -4.84
CA GLU A 61 8.66 -1.35 -5.72
C GLU A 61 7.89 -1.16 -7.03
N HIS A 62 7.34 0.03 -7.26
CA HIS A 62 6.60 0.27 -8.48
C HIS A 62 7.57 0.33 -9.68
N PRO A 63 7.38 -0.50 -10.71
CA PRO A 63 8.34 -0.62 -11.82
C PRO A 63 8.45 0.64 -12.67
N GLU A 64 7.38 1.44 -12.73
CA GLU A 64 7.31 2.61 -13.63
C GLU A 64 7.41 3.98 -12.93
N TYR A 65 7.20 4.06 -11.61
CA TYR A 65 7.04 5.33 -10.91
C TYR A 65 7.70 5.29 -9.53
N VAL A 66 8.24 6.42 -9.06
CA VAL A 66 8.83 6.53 -7.72
C VAL A 66 8.22 7.72 -6.98
N LEU A 67 7.86 7.53 -5.73
CA LEU A 67 7.41 8.63 -4.87
C LEU A 67 8.61 9.48 -4.45
N GLN A 68 8.81 10.58 -5.15
CA GLN A 68 9.81 11.58 -4.76
C GLN A 68 9.15 12.64 -3.88
N LYS A 69 9.73 12.89 -2.70
CA LYS A 69 9.33 14.01 -1.87
C LYS A 69 9.49 15.29 -2.69
N ARG A 70 8.45 16.13 -2.74
CA ARG A 70 8.57 17.48 -3.29
C ARG A 70 9.52 18.23 -2.36
N ASP A 71 10.81 18.19 -2.69
CA ASP A 71 11.78 19.14 -2.17
C ASP A 71 11.30 20.50 -2.69
N GLY A 72 10.93 21.38 -1.77
CA GLY A 72 10.37 22.67 -2.13
C GLY A 72 11.32 23.36 -3.09
N LEU A 73 10.77 23.94 -4.17
CA LEU A 73 11.45 25.00 -4.90
C LEU A 73 12.00 25.98 -3.85
N SER A 74 13.31 25.91 -3.58
CA SER A 74 14.02 27.09 -3.08
C SER A 74 14.01 28.05 -4.26
N SER A 75 13.24 29.13 -4.11
CA SER A 75 13.35 30.35 -4.90
C SER A 75 13.46 31.51 -3.94
#